data_AF-A0A7X9FTJ7-F1
#
_entry.id   AF-A0A7X9FTJ7-F1
#
_cell.length_a   1.000
_cell.length_b   1.000
_cell.length_c   1.000
_cell.angle_alpha   90.00
_cell.angle_beta   90.00
_cell.angle_gamma   90.00
#
_symmetry.space_group_name_H-M   'P 1'
#
loop_
_entity.id
_entity.type
_entity.pdbx_description
1 polymer ?
#
loop_
_entity_poly.entity_id
_entity_poly.type
_entity_poly.pdbx_seq_one_letter_code
_entity_poly.pdbx_strand_id
1 'polypeptide(L)'
;MQVRKYLVFLSALYALPFVQTVSAQETTPEPTPTIEIKEDFSACNFDKDKIMDTVVKKGKKLTVTFSKSKKKINIPLDKAYVYFKCKVVKKQTVLLARRSLKHRWSTIIVPSSEGLGKVCPKIISLGYHQLYKYSASGHLAGSDRARACSFIGGSGASVPSASSLPIYDKSGQVLSTFKAYAKYGRIYRFRFYTYSPPCSEIAYTAKRRTGSAEGYIGLGGGTCIKIGNLYGREGGVK
;
A
#
# COMPACT_ATOMS: atom_id res chain seq x y z
N MET A 1 -11.62 -59.72 64.41
CA MET A 1 -12.28 -58.86 63.41
C MET A 1 -11.53 -57.53 63.32
N GLN A 2 -11.13 -57.15 62.09
CA GLN A 2 -10.92 -55.79 61.55
C GLN A 2 -9.99 -54.78 62.28
N VAL A 3 -8.84 -54.42 61.69
CA VAL A 3 -8.56 -53.27 60.75
C VAL A 3 -8.09 -52.02 61.54
N ARG A 4 -6.79 -51.66 61.50
CA ARG A 4 -6.15 -50.63 60.60
C ARG A 4 -6.76 -49.22 60.82
N LYS A 5 -6.07 -48.09 61.00
CA LYS A 5 -4.85 -47.49 60.37
C LYS A 5 -4.52 -46.17 61.11
N TYR A 6 -3.25 -45.88 61.43
CA TYR A 6 -2.34 -44.88 60.82
C TYR A 6 -2.74 -43.39 60.79
N LEU A 7 -1.99 -42.59 61.58
CA LEU A 7 -1.10 -41.46 61.19
C LEU A 7 -1.56 -40.43 60.15
N VAL A 8 -1.54 -39.14 60.55
CA VAL A 8 -1.20 -38.00 59.68
C VAL A 8 -0.29 -37.04 60.45
N PHE A 9 0.96 -36.92 60.02
CA PHE A 9 1.88 -35.84 60.38
C PHE A 9 1.96 -34.88 59.18
N LEU A 10 1.59 -33.62 59.38
CA LEU A 10 1.94 -32.53 58.46
C LEU A 10 3.29 -31.96 58.93
N SER A 11 4.31 -32.02 58.08
CA SER A 11 5.46 -31.13 58.20
C SER A 11 5.67 -30.44 56.86
N ALA A 12 5.56 -29.11 56.92
CA ALA A 12 6.00 -28.19 55.90
C ALA A 12 7.53 -28.16 55.91
N LEU A 13 8.16 -28.09 54.73
CA LEU A 13 9.45 -27.43 54.51
C LEU A 13 9.81 -27.44 53.01
N TYR A 14 10.24 -26.27 52.53
CA TYR A 14 11.01 -25.96 51.31
C TYR A 14 10.35 -26.04 49.91
N ALA A 15 10.20 -24.86 49.30
CA ALA A 15 10.58 -24.65 47.90
C ALA A 15 10.94 -23.17 47.65
N LEU A 16 12.23 -22.90 47.46
CA LEU A 16 12.77 -21.65 46.90
C LEU A 16 12.41 -21.56 45.40
N PRO A 17 12.19 -20.35 44.83
CA PRO A 17 11.90 -20.23 43.41
C PRO A 17 13.18 -20.43 42.58
N PHE A 18 13.17 -21.49 41.78
CA PHE A 18 14.10 -21.70 40.66
C PHE A 18 13.97 -20.55 39.66
N VAL A 19 14.99 -19.71 39.55
CA VAL A 19 15.14 -18.79 38.41
C VAL A 19 15.64 -19.63 37.23
N GLN A 20 14.71 -20.15 36.43
CA GLN A 20 15.05 -20.65 35.11
C GLN A 20 15.37 -19.45 34.23
N THR A 21 16.66 -19.24 33.95
CA THR A 21 17.10 -18.48 32.78
C THR A 21 16.61 -19.21 31.53
N VAL A 22 15.42 -18.82 31.06
CA VAL A 22 14.96 -19.17 29.72
C VAL A 22 15.85 -18.42 28.76
N SER A 23 16.87 -19.10 28.24
CA SER A 23 17.59 -18.65 27.05
C SER A 23 16.55 -18.48 25.96
N ALA A 24 16.19 -17.22 25.65
CA ALA A 24 15.38 -16.89 24.50
C ALA A 24 16.19 -17.28 23.27
N GLN A 25 15.98 -18.51 22.83
CA GLN A 25 16.51 -19.01 21.58
C GLN A 25 15.89 -18.11 20.49
N GLU A 26 16.72 -17.26 19.90
CA GLU A 26 16.37 -16.39 18.80
C GLU A 26 15.83 -17.28 17.69
N THR A 27 14.51 -17.38 17.64
CA THR A 27 13.80 -18.21 16.69
C THR A 27 13.92 -17.48 15.38
N THR A 28 14.90 -17.90 14.57
CA THR A 28 15.03 -17.47 13.18
C THR A 28 13.63 -17.47 12.56
N PRO A 29 13.12 -16.32 12.08
CA PRO A 29 11.77 -16.24 11.56
C PRO A 29 11.65 -17.23 10.42
N GLU A 30 10.82 -18.25 10.62
CA GLU A 30 10.56 -19.29 9.65
C GLU A 30 10.16 -18.62 8.32
N PRO A 31 10.81 -18.97 7.19
CA PRO A 31 10.59 -18.28 5.93
C PRO A 31 9.11 -18.31 5.58
N THR A 32 8.50 -17.13 5.46
CA THR A 32 7.07 -17.04 5.20
C THR A 32 6.78 -17.83 3.91
N PRO A 33 5.95 -18.88 3.97
CA PRO A 33 5.70 -19.76 2.84
C PRO A 33 5.17 -18.94 1.68
N THR A 34 6.02 -18.84 0.66
CA THR A 34 5.82 -18.00 -0.51
C THR A 34 5.43 -18.90 -1.66
N ILE A 35 4.23 -18.69 -2.19
CA ILE A 35 3.81 -19.35 -3.42
C ILE A 35 4.35 -18.50 -4.56
N GLU A 36 5.34 -19.04 -5.27
CA GLU A 36 5.94 -18.40 -6.43
C GLU A 36 5.24 -18.89 -7.69
N ILE A 37 4.45 -18.01 -8.31
CA ILE A 37 3.88 -18.24 -9.64
C ILE A 37 4.84 -17.61 -10.66
N LYS A 38 5.52 -18.45 -11.46
CA LYS A 38 6.49 -18.01 -12.48
C LYS A 38 5.83 -17.97 -13.86
N GLU A 39 5.03 -16.95 -14.16
CA GLU A 39 4.31 -16.89 -15.45
C GLU A 39 4.24 -15.47 -16.05
N ASP A 40 3.97 -15.40 -17.36
CA ASP A 40 3.87 -14.12 -18.07
C ASP A 40 2.47 -13.49 -17.92
N PHE A 41 2.32 -12.65 -16.90
CA PHE A 41 1.08 -11.89 -16.67
C PHE A 41 0.81 -10.81 -17.74
N SER A 42 1.74 -10.51 -18.64
CA SER A 42 1.51 -9.50 -19.68
C SER A 42 0.51 -9.96 -20.75
N ALA A 43 0.27 -11.27 -20.88
CA ALA A 43 -0.63 -11.85 -21.88
C ALA A 43 -1.82 -12.65 -21.29
N CYS A 44 -1.96 -12.72 -19.96
CA CYS A 44 -2.75 -13.74 -19.28
C CYS A 44 -2.54 -15.18 -19.85
N ASN A 45 -1.33 -15.51 -20.29
CA ASN A 45 -0.98 -16.87 -20.69
C ASN A 45 -0.62 -17.65 -19.43
N PHE A 46 -1.64 -18.22 -18.81
CA PHE A 46 -1.49 -19.16 -17.70
C PHE A 46 -1.45 -20.57 -18.26
N ASP A 47 -0.60 -21.41 -17.67
CA ASP A 47 -0.87 -22.83 -17.65
C ASP A 47 -2.15 -23.02 -16.79
N LYS A 48 -3.32 -22.98 -17.44
CA LYS A 48 -4.65 -22.96 -16.79
C LYS A 48 -4.79 -24.07 -15.74
N ASP A 49 -4.08 -25.17 -15.93
CA ASP A 49 -4.20 -26.38 -15.13
C ASP A 49 -3.35 -26.32 -13.84
N LYS A 50 -2.31 -25.47 -13.77
CA LYS A 50 -1.44 -25.38 -12.57
C LYS A 50 -1.94 -24.43 -11.48
N ILE A 51 -2.71 -23.40 -11.84
CA ILE A 51 -3.09 -22.32 -10.92
C ILE A 51 -4.54 -22.42 -10.44
N MET A 52 -5.36 -23.26 -11.07
CA MET A 52 -6.75 -23.42 -10.68
C MET A 52 -6.94 -24.04 -9.28
N ASP A 53 -5.93 -24.78 -8.76
CA ASP A 53 -6.04 -25.53 -7.50
C ASP A 53 -5.00 -25.15 -6.43
N THR A 54 -4.51 -23.91 -6.45
CA THR A 54 -3.55 -23.46 -5.41
C THR A 54 -4.26 -22.87 -4.20
N VAL A 55 -4.23 -23.57 -3.06
CA VAL A 55 -4.78 -23.07 -1.78
C VAL A 55 -3.78 -22.13 -1.10
N VAL A 56 -4.13 -20.84 -1.00
CA VAL A 56 -3.38 -19.86 -0.20
C VAL A 56 -4.09 -19.60 1.12
N LYS A 57 -3.42 -19.92 2.24
CA LYS A 57 -3.92 -19.67 3.60
C LYS A 57 -3.95 -18.16 3.91
N LYS A 58 -4.92 -17.74 4.73
CA LYS A 58 -5.05 -16.36 5.23
C LYS A 58 -3.74 -15.91 5.91
N GLY A 59 -3.32 -14.67 5.68
CA GLY A 59 -2.11 -14.10 6.30
C GLY A 59 -0.81 -14.41 5.55
N LYS A 60 -0.85 -15.27 4.51
CA LYS A 60 0.28 -15.48 3.60
C LYS A 60 0.32 -14.40 2.51
N LYS A 61 1.47 -14.26 1.87
CA LYS A 61 1.68 -13.38 0.71
C LYS A 61 1.72 -14.23 -0.56
N LEU A 62 0.99 -13.79 -1.58
CA LEU A 62 1.11 -14.36 -2.92
C LEU A 62 2.25 -13.66 -3.65
N THR A 63 3.24 -14.40 -4.15
CA THR A 63 4.32 -13.82 -4.95
C THR A 63 4.09 -14.12 -6.41
N VAL A 64 3.83 -13.05 -7.16
CA VAL A 64 3.68 -13.10 -8.61
C VAL A 64 5.02 -12.72 -9.23
N THR A 65 5.63 -13.66 -9.95
CA THR A 65 6.88 -13.42 -10.70
C THR A 65 6.56 -13.28 -12.18
N PHE A 66 6.92 -12.14 -12.76
CA PHE A 66 6.75 -11.88 -14.18
C PHE A 66 7.94 -12.45 -14.95
N SER A 67 7.70 -13.42 -15.82
CA SER A 67 8.77 -14.14 -16.56
C SER A 67 9.68 -13.21 -17.36
N LYS A 68 9.13 -12.21 -18.07
CA LYS A 68 9.91 -11.29 -18.91
C LYS A 68 10.74 -10.27 -18.14
N SER A 69 10.23 -9.73 -17.03
CA SER A 69 10.92 -8.70 -16.26
C SER A 69 11.64 -9.23 -15.02
N LYS A 70 11.48 -10.52 -14.70
CA LYS A 70 11.90 -11.17 -13.44
C LYS A 70 11.43 -10.43 -12.18
N LYS A 71 10.49 -9.49 -12.33
CA LYS A 71 9.98 -8.67 -11.23
C LYS A 71 9.07 -9.52 -10.36
N LYS A 72 9.19 -9.37 -9.05
CA LYS A 72 8.35 -10.06 -8.06
C LYS A 72 7.39 -9.07 -7.44
N ILE A 73 6.11 -9.43 -7.35
CA ILE A 73 5.09 -8.64 -6.67
C ILE A 73 4.49 -9.48 -5.55
N ASN A 74 4.61 -8.97 -4.34
CA ASN A 74 4.03 -9.58 -3.15
C ASN A 74 2.66 -8.97 -2.90
N ILE A 75 1.61 -9.77 -3.07
CA ILE A 75 0.25 -9.37 -2.82
C ILE A 75 -0.14 -9.89 -1.43
N PRO A 76 -0.40 -9.00 -0.45
CA PRO A 76 -0.89 -9.42 0.85
C PRO A 76 -2.32 -9.97 0.70
N LEU A 77 -2.57 -11.14 1.28
CA LEU A 77 -3.89 -11.75 1.27
C LEU A 77 -4.54 -11.62 2.65
N ASP A 78 -5.58 -10.79 2.71
CA ASP A 78 -6.44 -10.61 3.88
C ASP A 78 -7.36 -11.81 4.13
N LYS A 79 -7.46 -12.70 3.13
CA LYS A 79 -8.39 -13.84 3.08
C LYS A 79 -7.70 -15.07 2.50
N ALA A 80 -8.17 -16.26 2.88
CA ALA A 80 -7.75 -17.49 2.22
C ALA A 80 -8.42 -17.59 0.85
N TYR A 81 -7.67 -17.94 -0.19
CA TYR A 81 -8.15 -18.09 -1.57
C TYR A 81 -7.74 -19.46 -2.11
N VAL A 82 -8.62 -20.10 -2.88
CA VAL A 82 -8.42 -21.46 -3.41
C VAL A 82 -8.33 -21.47 -4.92
N TYR A 83 -9.05 -20.56 -5.58
CA TYR A 83 -9.11 -20.50 -7.03
C TYR A 83 -8.62 -19.14 -7.52
N PHE A 84 -7.77 -19.17 -8.55
CA PHE A 84 -7.26 -17.98 -9.22
C PHE A 84 -7.58 -18.03 -10.71
N LYS A 85 -7.83 -16.87 -11.31
CA LYS A 85 -8.05 -16.70 -12.75
C LYS A 85 -7.51 -15.35 -13.17
N CYS A 86 -6.87 -15.25 -14.34
CA CYS A 86 -6.54 -13.94 -14.90
C CYS A 86 -7.55 -13.46 -15.91
N LYS A 87 -7.71 -12.14 -15.98
CA LYS A 87 -8.48 -11.48 -17.02
C LYS A 87 -7.79 -10.16 -17.39
N VAL A 88 -7.81 -9.79 -18.66
CA VAL A 88 -7.48 -8.43 -19.08
C VAL A 88 -8.78 -7.62 -19.11
N VAL A 89 -8.84 -6.54 -18.32
CA VAL A 89 -9.98 -5.61 -18.27
C VAL A 89 -9.46 -4.22 -18.60
N LYS A 90 -9.97 -3.60 -19.67
CA LYS A 90 -9.57 -2.23 -20.10
C LYS A 90 -8.04 -2.03 -20.17
N LYS A 91 -7.32 -2.97 -20.80
CA LYS A 91 -5.84 -3.00 -20.91
C LYS A 91 -5.08 -3.19 -19.59
N GLN A 92 -5.77 -3.58 -18.51
CA GLN A 92 -5.17 -3.90 -17.22
C GLN A 92 -5.30 -5.39 -16.93
N THR A 93 -4.18 -6.03 -16.59
CA THR A 93 -4.18 -7.41 -16.11
C THR A 93 -4.73 -7.45 -14.68
N VAL A 94 -5.79 -8.21 -14.46
CA VAL A 94 -6.36 -8.45 -13.13
C VAL A 94 -6.33 -9.94 -12.80
N LEU A 95 -5.99 -10.24 -11.56
CA LEU A 95 -6.10 -11.56 -10.98
C LEU A 95 -7.43 -11.63 -10.22
N LEU A 96 -8.30 -12.53 -10.62
CA LEU A 96 -9.52 -12.86 -9.91
C LEU A 96 -9.21 -13.99 -8.94
N ALA A 97 -9.62 -13.85 -7.69
CA ALA A 97 -9.45 -14.88 -6.66
C ALA A 97 -10.79 -15.19 -5.97
N ARG A 98 -11.08 -16.45 -5.66
CA ARG A 98 -12.26 -16.83 -4.85
C ARG A 98 -11.91 -17.91 -3.83
N ARG A 99 -12.67 -17.93 -2.74
CA ARG A 99 -12.44 -18.84 -1.59
C ARG A 99 -12.96 -20.25 -1.84
N SER A 100 -14.10 -20.35 -2.52
CA SER A 100 -14.72 -21.61 -2.92
C SER A 100 -15.54 -21.40 -4.19
N LEU A 101 -16.00 -22.48 -4.83
CA LEU A 101 -16.81 -22.41 -6.04
C LEU A 101 -18.10 -21.58 -5.87
N LYS A 102 -18.62 -21.50 -4.65
CA LYS A 102 -19.84 -20.76 -4.28
C LYS A 102 -19.62 -19.26 -4.02
N HIS A 103 -18.37 -18.80 -3.91
CA HIS A 103 -18.07 -17.40 -3.62
C HIS A 103 -17.89 -16.57 -4.89
N ARG A 104 -18.27 -15.28 -4.80
CA ARG A 104 -17.97 -14.29 -5.83
C ARG A 104 -16.47 -14.09 -5.99
N TRP A 105 -16.04 -13.82 -7.21
CA TRP A 105 -14.66 -13.46 -7.53
C TRP A 105 -14.31 -12.11 -6.88
N SER A 106 -13.21 -12.09 -6.13
CA SER A 106 -12.55 -10.88 -5.68
C SER A 106 -11.55 -10.44 -6.74
N THR A 107 -11.54 -9.17 -7.11
CA THR A 107 -10.57 -8.62 -8.06
C THR A 107 -9.32 -8.17 -7.31
N ILE A 108 -8.20 -8.83 -7.60
CA ILE A 108 -6.86 -8.46 -7.19
C ILE A 108 -6.20 -7.79 -8.39
N ILE A 109 -5.92 -6.49 -8.28
CA ILE A 109 -5.27 -5.75 -9.36
C ILE A 109 -3.79 -6.12 -9.35
N VAL A 110 -3.32 -6.70 -10.44
CA VAL A 110 -1.90 -7.00 -10.63
C VAL A 110 -1.23 -5.73 -11.15
N PRO A 111 -0.26 -5.15 -10.43
CA PRO A 111 0.47 -3.98 -10.91
C PRO A 111 1.20 -4.29 -12.22
N SER A 112 1.14 -3.38 -13.20
CA SER A 112 1.93 -3.48 -14.44
C SER A 112 3.43 -3.65 -14.14
N SER A 113 4.12 -4.47 -14.93
CA SER A 113 5.58 -4.67 -14.82
C SER A 113 6.36 -3.36 -15.02
N GLU A 114 5.87 -2.47 -15.88
CA GLU A 114 6.45 -1.15 -16.17
C GLU A 114 6.28 -0.16 -15.01
N GLY A 115 5.26 -0.38 -14.16
CA GLY A 115 5.05 0.30 -12.89
C GLY A 115 5.05 1.84 -12.95
N LEU A 116 5.43 2.45 -11.82
CA LEU A 116 5.57 3.90 -11.69
C LEU A 116 6.58 4.49 -12.69
N GLY A 117 7.63 3.74 -13.07
CA GLY A 117 8.67 4.21 -13.99
C GLY A 117 8.17 4.55 -15.39
N LYS A 118 7.03 3.98 -15.83
CA LYS A 118 6.40 4.32 -17.11
C LYS A 118 5.84 5.75 -17.12
N VAL A 119 5.18 6.13 -16.03
CA VAL A 119 4.47 7.42 -15.91
C VAL A 119 5.34 8.49 -15.27
N CYS A 120 6.29 8.07 -14.45
CA CYS A 120 7.22 8.89 -13.70
C CYS A 120 8.67 8.39 -13.90
N PRO A 121 9.22 8.45 -15.12
CA PRO A 121 10.62 8.08 -15.37
C PRO A 121 11.60 8.91 -14.53
N LYS A 122 11.24 10.14 -14.17
CA LYS A 122 12.01 10.99 -13.26
C LYS A 122 11.24 11.23 -11.97
N ILE A 123 11.74 10.72 -10.86
CA ILE A 123 11.18 10.96 -9.52
C ILE A 123 12.10 11.91 -8.77
N ILE A 124 11.53 12.99 -8.26
CA ILE A 124 12.23 13.98 -7.43
C ILE A 124 11.56 14.09 -6.06
N SER A 125 12.29 14.59 -5.07
CA SER A 125 11.72 14.98 -3.78
C SER A 125 11.04 16.35 -3.88
N LEU A 126 10.22 16.67 -2.89
CA LEU A 126 9.70 18.03 -2.70
C LEU A 126 10.84 19.05 -2.66
N GLY A 127 10.74 20.10 -3.46
CA GLY A 127 11.68 21.22 -3.44
C GLY A 127 11.47 22.15 -2.23
N TYR A 128 12.44 23.03 -1.99
CA TYR A 128 12.47 23.93 -0.82
C TYR A 128 11.28 24.90 -0.72
N HIS A 129 10.67 25.28 -1.84
CA HIS A 129 9.49 26.16 -1.90
C HIS A 129 8.20 25.38 -2.18
N GLN A 130 8.16 24.09 -1.89
CA GLN A 130 7.00 23.25 -2.17
C GLN A 130 6.49 22.60 -0.89
N LEU A 131 5.17 22.46 -0.81
CA LEU A 131 4.47 21.92 0.34
C LEU A 131 3.34 21.01 -0.12
N TYR A 132 3.31 19.80 0.43
CA TYR A 132 2.15 18.94 0.42
C TYR A 132 1.45 19.00 1.78
N LYS A 133 0.12 19.10 1.76
CA LYS A 133 -0.71 18.99 2.98
C LYS A 133 -1.83 17.99 2.76
N TYR A 134 -1.94 17.04 3.69
CA TYR A 134 -3.10 16.18 3.87
C TYR A 134 -4.35 16.93 4.36
N SER A 135 -4.17 18.03 5.09
CA SER A 135 -5.27 18.76 5.71
C SER A 135 -5.74 19.97 4.89
N ALA A 136 -6.97 20.36 5.19
CA ALA A 136 -7.63 21.59 4.83
C ALA A 136 -6.70 22.79 4.64
N SER A 137 -6.90 23.52 3.55
CA SER A 137 -6.34 24.87 3.39
C SER A 137 -7.38 25.89 3.82
N GLY A 138 -7.01 26.77 4.76
CA GLY A 138 -7.85 27.86 5.22
C GLY A 138 -8.20 28.88 4.14
N HIS A 139 -7.64 28.76 2.94
CA HIS A 139 -7.94 29.66 1.81
C HIS A 139 -9.08 29.16 0.91
N LEU A 140 -9.59 27.94 1.10
CA LEU A 140 -10.82 27.49 0.44
C LEU A 140 -12.03 28.06 1.21
N ALA A 141 -13.11 28.44 0.52
CA ALA A 141 -14.34 28.91 1.16
C ALA A 141 -15.26 27.72 1.48
N GLY A 142 -16.00 27.73 2.59
CA GLY A 142 -17.08 26.76 2.85
C GLY A 142 -16.67 25.35 3.32
N SER A 143 -17.57 24.37 3.11
CA SER A 143 -17.51 22.97 3.57
C SER A 143 -16.32 22.17 3.02
N ASP A 144 -16.12 22.25 1.71
CA ASP A 144 -14.88 22.52 0.97
C ASP A 144 -13.54 22.54 1.73
N ARG A 145 -13.40 23.35 2.80
CA ARG A 145 -12.17 23.40 3.61
C ARG A 145 -11.81 22.02 4.16
N ALA A 146 -12.77 21.26 4.67
CA ALA A 146 -12.48 20.13 5.56
C ALA A 146 -11.86 18.89 4.88
N ARG A 147 -11.83 18.82 3.55
CA ARG A 147 -11.59 17.55 2.83
C ARG A 147 -10.48 17.59 1.77
N ALA A 148 -9.91 18.75 1.52
CA ALA A 148 -9.03 18.94 0.37
C ALA A 148 -7.54 18.82 0.70
N CYS A 149 -6.86 17.91 0.01
CA CYS A 149 -5.40 17.83 0.04
C CYS A 149 -4.87 18.91 -0.88
N SER A 150 -3.68 19.41 -0.58
CA SER A 150 -3.10 20.48 -1.36
C SER A 150 -1.64 20.24 -1.70
N PHE A 151 -1.29 20.71 -2.89
CA PHE A 151 0.08 20.87 -3.34
C PHE A 151 0.31 22.34 -3.68
N ILE A 152 1.27 22.96 -3.00
CA ILE A 152 1.47 24.41 -2.95
C ILE A 152 2.92 24.73 -3.28
N GLY A 153 3.13 25.76 -4.10
CA GLY A 153 4.45 26.34 -4.37
C GLY A 153 4.53 27.80 -3.91
N GLY A 154 5.60 28.16 -3.20
CA GLY A 154 5.95 29.53 -2.82
C GLY A 154 6.63 30.33 -3.92
N SER A 155 6.99 31.57 -3.60
CA SER A 155 7.82 32.42 -4.46
C SER A 155 9.13 31.72 -4.83
N GLY A 156 9.57 31.88 -6.09
CA GLY A 156 10.78 31.21 -6.61
C GLY A 156 10.55 29.79 -7.17
N ALA A 157 9.39 29.16 -6.92
CA ALA A 157 9.07 27.86 -7.52
C ALA A 157 8.62 27.98 -8.99
N SER A 158 9.05 27.05 -9.85
CA SER A 158 8.53 26.92 -11.22
C SER A 158 7.07 26.50 -11.21
N VAL A 159 6.21 27.21 -11.94
CA VAL A 159 4.78 26.88 -12.03
C VAL A 159 4.58 25.67 -12.93
N PRO A 160 3.89 24.62 -12.47
CA PRO A 160 3.48 23.53 -13.36
C PRO A 160 2.61 24.06 -14.50
N SER A 161 2.96 23.71 -15.74
CA SER A 161 2.21 24.13 -16.93
C SER A 161 0.80 23.56 -16.94
N ALA A 162 0.61 22.35 -16.44
CA ALA A 162 -0.67 21.64 -16.42
C ALA A 162 -1.76 22.37 -15.61
N SER A 163 -3.00 22.26 -16.07
CA SER A 163 -4.22 22.71 -15.33
C SER A 163 -4.62 21.72 -14.24
N SER A 164 -4.05 20.51 -14.26
CA SER A 164 -4.27 19.50 -13.24
C SER A 164 -3.07 18.57 -13.12
N LEU A 165 -2.80 18.08 -11.91
CA LEU A 165 -1.67 17.21 -11.59
C LEU A 165 -2.20 15.85 -11.10
N PRO A 166 -1.95 14.75 -11.81
CA PRO A 166 -2.34 13.42 -11.34
C PRO A 166 -1.54 13.03 -10.09
N ILE A 167 -2.16 12.24 -9.22
CA ILE A 167 -1.52 11.62 -8.06
C ILE A 167 -1.50 10.12 -8.33
N TYR A 168 -0.31 9.53 -8.38
CA TYR A 168 -0.12 8.11 -8.60
C TYR A 168 0.24 7.39 -7.29
N ASP A 169 -0.09 6.10 -7.21
CA ASP A 169 0.50 5.19 -6.23
C ASP A 169 1.84 4.64 -6.71
N LYS A 170 2.52 3.86 -5.86
CA LYS A 170 3.80 3.20 -6.16
C LYS A 170 3.75 2.24 -7.35
N SER A 171 2.56 1.84 -7.79
CA SER A 171 2.38 1.03 -9.01
C SER A 171 2.23 1.86 -10.29
N GLY A 172 2.17 3.19 -10.19
CA GLY A 172 1.91 4.08 -11.32
C GLY A 172 0.42 4.19 -11.66
N GLN A 173 -0.49 3.71 -10.81
CA GLN A 173 -1.92 3.90 -11.02
C GLN A 173 -2.38 5.22 -10.43
N VAL A 174 -3.28 5.90 -11.13
CA VAL A 174 -3.89 7.14 -10.65
C VAL A 174 -4.76 6.86 -9.42
N LEU A 175 -4.49 7.58 -8.34
CA LEU A 175 -5.28 7.63 -7.12
C LEU A 175 -6.32 8.75 -7.18
N SER A 176 -5.91 9.93 -7.63
CA SER A 176 -6.75 11.13 -7.76
C SER A 176 -6.04 12.15 -8.66
N THR A 177 -6.60 13.35 -8.79
CA THR A 177 -6.03 14.45 -9.56
C THR A 177 -6.22 15.75 -8.82
N PHE A 178 -5.13 16.48 -8.61
CA PHE A 178 -5.22 17.85 -8.14
C PHE A 178 -5.63 18.78 -9.28
N LYS A 179 -6.60 19.66 -9.04
CA LYS A 179 -7.00 20.72 -9.96
C LYS A 179 -6.33 22.03 -9.58
N ALA A 180 -5.90 22.78 -10.58
CA ALA A 180 -5.36 24.13 -10.37
C ALA A 180 -6.45 25.00 -9.75
N TYR A 181 -6.08 25.74 -8.71
CA TYR A 181 -6.96 26.69 -8.05
C TYR A 181 -6.46 28.11 -8.18
N ALA A 182 -5.16 28.32 -8.00
CA ALA A 182 -4.54 29.61 -8.20
C ALA A 182 -3.17 29.44 -8.86
N LYS A 183 -2.91 30.27 -9.87
CA LYS A 183 -1.58 30.47 -10.44
C LYS A 183 -1.25 31.95 -10.26
N TYR A 184 -0.02 32.26 -9.85
CA TYR A 184 0.49 33.62 -9.69
C TYR A 184 -0.20 34.45 -8.58
N GLY A 185 -0.24 33.94 -7.35
CA GLY A 185 -0.70 34.72 -6.18
C GLY A 185 0.40 35.55 -5.53
N ARG A 186 -0.01 36.53 -4.69
CA ARG A 186 0.91 37.39 -3.92
C ARG A 186 1.81 36.62 -2.95
N ILE A 187 1.27 35.63 -2.23
CA ILE A 187 1.99 34.83 -1.22
C ILE A 187 2.46 33.49 -1.80
N TYR A 188 1.70 32.92 -2.73
CA TYR A 188 1.94 31.59 -3.30
C TYR A 188 1.99 31.67 -4.82
N ARG A 189 2.99 31.04 -5.42
CA ARG A 189 3.19 31.02 -6.86
C ARG A 189 2.20 30.09 -7.57
N PHE A 190 1.81 28.97 -6.96
CA PHE A 190 0.74 28.11 -7.45
C PHE A 190 0.10 27.27 -6.34
N ARG A 191 -1.17 26.88 -6.53
CA ARG A 191 -1.94 26.03 -5.61
C ARG A 191 -2.82 25.05 -6.38
N PHE A 192 -2.73 23.78 -5.99
CA PHE A 192 -3.47 22.67 -6.58
C PHE A 192 -4.19 21.89 -5.46
N TYR A 193 -5.46 21.51 -5.68
CA TYR A 193 -6.30 20.84 -4.67
C TYR A 193 -7.07 19.66 -5.24
N THR A 194 -7.37 18.69 -4.38
CA THR A 194 -8.27 17.57 -4.71
C THR A 194 -9.44 17.61 -3.75
N TYR A 195 -10.66 17.45 -4.26
CA TYR A 195 -11.89 17.47 -3.48
C TYR A 195 -12.52 16.10 -3.33
N SER A 196 -12.33 15.28 -4.36
CA SER A 196 -12.91 13.96 -4.45
C SER A 196 -11.91 13.03 -5.16
N PRO A 197 -11.58 11.88 -4.57
CA PRO A 197 -11.99 11.45 -3.22
C PRO A 197 -11.30 12.26 -2.10
N PRO A 198 -11.80 12.20 -0.84
CA PRO A 198 -11.15 12.82 0.31
C PRO A 198 -9.71 12.33 0.49
N CYS A 199 -8.87 13.15 1.10
CA CYS A 199 -7.47 12.83 1.39
C CYS A 199 -7.23 11.48 2.05
N SER A 200 -8.04 11.16 3.06
CA SER A 200 -7.97 9.90 3.80
C SER A 200 -8.15 8.70 2.88
N GLU A 201 -9.03 8.81 1.89
CA GLU A 201 -9.34 7.76 0.93
C GLU A 201 -8.23 7.62 -0.13
N ILE A 202 -7.60 8.72 -0.56
CA ILE A 202 -6.42 8.69 -1.44
C ILE A 202 -5.29 7.91 -0.75
N ALA A 203 -4.94 8.31 0.48
CA ALA A 203 -3.88 7.67 1.27
C ALA A 203 -4.22 6.20 1.61
N TYR A 204 -5.47 5.94 1.99
CA TYR A 204 -5.95 4.58 2.26
C TYR A 204 -5.87 3.69 1.02
N THR A 205 -6.26 4.21 -0.14
CA THR A 205 -6.20 3.47 -1.40
C THR A 205 -4.77 3.16 -1.79
N ALA A 206 -3.84 4.10 -1.63
CA ALA A 206 -2.41 3.87 -1.83
C ALA A 206 -1.89 2.75 -0.93
N LYS A 207 -2.19 2.83 0.38
CA LYS A 207 -1.79 1.85 1.38
C LYS A 207 -2.36 0.47 1.10
N ARG A 208 -3.65 0.37 0.75
CA ARG A 208 -4.32 -0.89 0.40
C ARG A 208 -3.72 -1.53 -0.85
N ARG A 209 -3.39 -0.73 -1.87
CA ARG A 209 -2.86 -1.24 -3.16
C ARG A 209 -1.38 -1.62 -3.09
N THR A 210 -0.58 -0.88 -2.33
CA THR A 210 0.89 -0.95 -2.41
C THR A 210 1.58 -1.28 -1.09
N GLY A 211 0.83 -1.41 0.01
CA GLY A 211 1.36 -1.60 1.35
C GLY A 211 1.88 -0.31 2.01
N SER A 212 1.92 0.81 1.28
CA SER A 212 2.44 2.09 1.77
C SER A 212 1.50 3.24 1.40
N ALA A 213 1.42 4.26 2.26
CA ALA A 213 0.70 5.50 1.95
C ALA A 213 1.54 6.48 1.10
N GLU A 214 2.54 6.00 0.37
CA GLU A 214 3.36 6.79 -0.54
C GLU A 214 2.52 7.23 -1.77
N GLY A 215 2.76 8.45 -2.23
CA GLY A 215 2.12 9.00 -3.43
C GLY A 215 3.09 9.77 -4.31
N TYR A 216 2.73 9.93 -5.59
CA TYR A 216 3.58 10.58 -6.58
C TYR A 216 2.78 11.61 -7.38
N ILE A 217 3.14 12.88 -7.29
CA ILE A 217 2.43 13.97 -7.98
C ILE A 217 3.10 14.19 -9.34
N GLY A 218 2.36 13.95 -10.43
CA GLY A 218 2.84 14.17 -11.79
C GLY A 218 2.89 15.65 -12.15
N LEU A 219 4.07 16.15 -12.54
CA LEU A 219 4.27 17.54 -12.96
C LEU A 219 4.18 17.75 -14.48
N GLY A 220 4.15 16.66 -15.26
CA GLY A 220 4.28 16.67 -16.71
C GLY A 220 5.69 16.27 -17.16
N GLY A 221 5.84 15.95 -18.45
CA GLY A 221 7.12 15.52 -19.03
C GLY A 221 7.76 14.30 -18.37
N GLY A 222 6.95 13.41 -17.76
CA GLY A 222 7.43 12.23 -17.04
C GLY A 222 8.11 12.53 -15.69
N THR A 223 8.06 13.77 -15.20
CA THR A 223 8.60 14.12 -13.87
C THR A 223 7.51 14.03 -12.81
N CYS A 224 7.81 13.38 -11.68
CA CYS A 224 6.92 13.27 -10.53
C CYS A 224 7.61 13.62 -9.22
N ILE A 225 6.87 14.22 -8.30
CA ILE A 225 7.31 14.48 -6.92
C ILE A 225 6.86 13.34 -6.03
N LYS A 226 7.77 12.75 -5.26
CA LYS A 226 7.44 11.78 -4.22
C LYS A 226 6.92 12.48 -2.97
N ILE A 227 5.80 11.97 -2.45
CA ILE A 227 5.27 12.25 -1.11
C ILE A 227 5.40 10.95 -0.30
N GLY A 228 6.20 10.98 0.76
CA GLY A 228 6.51 9.80 1.58
C GLY A 228 5.29 9.25 2.34
N ASN A 229 4.39 10.12 2.78
CA ASN A 229 3.18 9.76 3.48
C ASN A 229 2.03 10.73 3.16
N LEU A 230 1.06 10.25 2.39
CA LEU A 230 -0.14 10.98 2.03
C LEU A 230 -1.05 11.32 3.23
N TYR A 231 -0.85 10.75 4.42
CA TYR A 231 -1.56 11.17 5.64
C TYR A 231 -0.94 12.41 6.32
N GLY A 232 0.23 12.85 5.84
CA GLY A 232 1.05 13.82 6.53
C GLY A 232 1.08 15.20 5.89
N ARG A 233 2.01 15.99 6.40
CA ARG A 233 2.48 17.24 5.80
C ARG A 233 3.94 17.03 5.45
N GLU A 234 4.33 17.41 4.24
CA GLU A 234 5.72 17.30 3.78
C GLU A 234 6.16 18.58 3.08
N GLY A 235 7.38 19.01 3.34
CA GLY A 235 7.93 20.25 2.80
C GLY A 235 7.45 21.50 3.53
N GLY A 236 7.68 22.65 2.91
CA GLY A 236 7.43 23.96 3.49
C GLY A 236 7.36 25.04 2.42
N VAL A 237 6.58 26.08 2.71
CA VAL A 237 6.62 27.32 1.94
C VAL A 237 7.20 28.36 2.90
N LYS A 238 8.35 28.92 2.54
CA LYS A 238 8.92 30.10 3.21
C LYS A 238 8.56 31.34 2.43
#